data_AF-A0A8T7MDN2-F1
#
_entry.id   AF-A0A8T7MDN2-F1
#
_cell.length_a   1.000
_cell.length_b   1.000
_cell.length_c   1.000
_cell.angle_alpha   90.00
_cell.angle_beta   90.00
_cell.angle_gamma   90.00
#
_symmetry.space_group_name_H-M   'P 1'
#
loop_
_entity.id
_entity.type
_entity.pdbx_description
1 polymer ?
#
loop_
_entity_poly.entity_id
_entity_poly.type
_entity_poly.pdbx_seq_one_letter_code
_entity_poly.pdbx_strand_id
1 'polypeptide(L)'
;MAVYIINGEQFEAQEGESIMEVGRRNGAHQGFICSGRGFCTYCECKVVEGAEYLNPVTGTEKARLSPERLESGSRLACRSAITGPNGTVSVVTRAEKIKRQFVGIFTAPTLERKNNNLLDLASSIVQVSVDGITILPFVLGGITSGKVKPKTLNPLNGLGSLVRDGQKVLSHQLGLDHPAEKK
;
A
#
# COMPACT_ATOMS: atom_id res chain seq x y z
N MET A 1 -7.11 -14.37 17.37
CA MET A 1 -6.12 -13.42 16.81
C MET A 1 -6.04 -13.69 15.33
N ALA A 2 -6.28 -12.68 14.52
CA ALA A 2 -6.20 -12.82 13.06
C ALA A 2 -4.73 -12.84 12.63
N VAL A 3 -4.38 -13.75 11.73
CA VAL A 3 -3.04 -13.87 11.15
C VAL A 3 -3.05 -13.15 9.81
N TYR A 4 -2.16 -12.19 9.63
CA TYR A 4 -2.06 -11.39 8.41
C TYR A 4 -0.75 -11.68 7.70
N ILE A 5 -0.82 -12.08 6.43
CA ILE A 5 0.33 -12.30 5.58
C ILE A 5 0.49 -11.06 4.69
N ILE A 6 1.45 -10.20 4.99
CA ILE A 6 1.76 -9.01 4.17
C ILE A 6 3.08 -9.28 3.46
N ASN A 7 3.08 -9.24 2.13
CA ASN A 7 4.28 -9.48 1.31
C ASN A 7 4.94 -10.86 1.52
N GLY A 8 4.22 -11.82 2.10
CA GLY A 8 4.72 -13.16 2.43
C GLY A 8 5.17 -13.35 3.88
N GLU A 9 5.10 -12.30 4.70
CA GLU A 9 5.47 -12.33 6.11
C GLU A 9 4.23 -12.31 7.01
N GLN A 10 4.24 -13.09 8.09
CA GLN A 10 3.12 -13.23 9.01
C GLN A 10 3.18 -12.22 10.15
N PHE A 11 2.05 -11.57 10.41
CA PHE A 11 1.86 -10.58 11.46
C PHE A 11 0.58 -10.84 12.24
N GLU A 12 0.58 -10.44 13.50
CA GLU A 12 -0.62 -10.45 14.34
C GLU A 12 -1.38 -9.15 14.21
N ALA A 13 -2.69 -9.28 14.03
CA ALA A 13 -3.58 -8.14 13.88
C ALA A 13 -4.86 -8.29 14.71
N GLN A 14 -5.38 -7.14 15.12
CA GLN A 14 -6.59 -7.00 15.91
C GLN A 14 -7.77 -6.64 15.01
N GLU A 15 -8.96 -7.06 15.42
CA GLU A 15 -10.19 -6.64 14.75
C GLU A 15 -10.29 -5.11 14.71
N GLY A 16 -10.67 -4.56 13.56
CA GLY A 16 -10.76 -3.13 13.33
C GLY A 16 -9.45 -2.44 12.94
N GLU A 17 -8.27 -3.06 13.12
CA GLU A 17 -7.03 -2.53 12.52
C GLU A 17 -7.15 -2.54 11.00
N SER A 18 -6.50 -1.58 10.34
CA SER A 18 -6.33 -1.59 8.89
C SER A 18 -5.08 -2.35 8.48
N ILE A 19 -5.08 -2.88 7.25
CA ILE A 19 -3.88 -3.48 6.65
C ILE A 19 -2.69 -2.51 6.74
N MET A 20 -2.94 -1.20 6.57
CA MET A 20 -1.90 -0.18 6.68
C MET A 20 -1.32 -0.06 8.09
N GLU A 21 -2.15 -0.12 9.14
CA GLU A 21 -1.68 -0.03 10.53
C GLU A 21 -0.81 -1.24 10.90
N VAL A 22 -1.25 -2.43 10.54
CA VAL A 22 -0.49 -3.67 10.75
C VAL A 22 0.86 -3.60 10.02
N GLY A 23 0.86 -3.19 8.75
CA GLY A 23 2.09 -3.08 7.98
C GLY A 23 3.05 -2.02 8.51
N ARG A 24 2.54 -0.82 8.84
CA ARG A 24 3.37 0.27 9.39
C ARG A 24 3.95 -0.05 10.76
N ARG A 25 3.18 -0.72 11.63
CA ARG A 25 3.67 -1.15 12.95
C ARG A 25 4.85 -2.11 12.82
N ASN A 26 4.78 -3.04 11.87
CA ASN A 26 5.78 -4.09 11.68
C ASN A 26 6.87 -3.77 10.64
N GLY A 27 6.80 -2.64 9.93
CA GLY A 27 7.78 -2.29 8.90
C GLY A 27 7.55 -2.98 7.55
N ALA A 28 6.40 -3.63 7.35
CA ALA A 28 6.03 -4.21 6.06
C ALA A 28 5.73 -3.11 5.04
N HIS A 29 6.52 -3.06 3.96
CA HIS A 29 6.44 -1.96 2.99
C HIS A 29 5.14 -1.98 2.19
N GLN A 30 4.37 -0.90 2.26
CA GLN A 30 3.08 -0.75 1.57
C GLN A 30 3.00 0.48 0.65
N GLY A 31 3.85 1.49 0.88
CA GLY A 31 3.77 2.80 0.21
C GLY A 31 2.63 3.66 0.76
N PHE A 32 2.91 4.86 1.27
CA PHE A 32 1.89 5.79 1.73
C PHE A 32 2.40 7.23 1.66
N ILE A 33 1.75 8.05 0.85
CA ILE A 33 2.07 9.49 0.76
C ILE A 33 1.00 10.37 1.41
N CYS A 34 -0.23 9.84 1.54
CA CYS A 34 -1.35 10.56 2.13
C CYS A 34 -1.56 10.25 3.62
N SER A 35 -0.68 9.46 4.24
CA SER A 35 -0.81 9.03 5.64
C SER A 35 -2.16 8.36 5.94
N GLY A 36 -2.68 7.54 5.01
CA GLY A 36 -3.95 6.82 5.20
C GLY A 36 -5.23 7.63 5.00
N ARG A 37 -5.14 8.86 4.49
CA ARG A 37 -6.32 9.69 4.18
C ARG A 37 -7.21 9.13 3.06
N GLY A 38 -6.75 8.15 2.29
CA GLY A 38 -7.54 7.47 1.27
C GLY A 38 -7.77 8.28 0.00
N PHE A 39 -7.00 9.35 -0.22
CA PHE A 39 -7.05 10.09 -1.48
C PHE A 39 -5.94 9.69 -2.47
N CYS A 40 -4.89 8.98 -2.04
CA CYS A 40 -3.91 8.42 -2.95
C CYS A 40 -4.10 6.91 -3.13
N THR A 41 -3.45 6.34 -4.14
CA THR A 41 -3.44 4.88 -4.42
C THR A 41 -2.10 4.21 -4.12
N TYR A 42 -1.13 4.91 -3.52
CA TYR A 42 0.20 4.34 -3.23
C TYR A 42 0.15 3.14 -2.29
N CYS A 43 -0.82 3.11 -1.36
CA CYS A 43 -1.05 2.01 -0.43
C CYS A 43 -1.89 0.87 -1.04
N GLU A 44 -2.02 0.81 -2.37
CA GLU A 44 -2.73 -0.27 -3.02
C GLU A 44 -2.05 -1.62 -2.72
N CYS A 45 -2.89 -2.58 -2.35
CA CYS A 45 -2.51 -3.97 -2.18
C CYS A 45 -3.51 -4.86 -2.90
N LYS A 46 -3.04 -5.99 -3.41
CA LYS A 46 -3.90 -7.04 -3.93
C LYS A 46 -4.16 -8.08 -2.85
N VAL A 47 -5.42 -8.34 -2.56
CA VAL A 47 -5.83 -9.44 -1.68
C VAL A 47 -5.68 -10.75 -2.45
N VAL A 48 -4.86 -11.64 -1.92
CA VAL A 48 -4.60 -12.98 -2.46
C VAL A 48 -5.55 -13.98 -1.81
N GLU A 49 -5.82 -13.82 -0.52
CA GLU A 49 -6.68 -14.71 0.28
C GLU A 49 -7.33 -13.92 1.42
N GLY A 50 -8.51 -14.35 1.88
CA GLY A 50 -9.15 -13.81 3.08
C GLY A 50 -9.89 -12.48 2.86
N ALA A 51 -10.44 -12.24 1.67
CA ALA A 51 -11.21 -11.04 1.38
C ALA A 51 -12.48 -10.93 2.25
N GLU A 52 -13.02 -12.06 2.69
CA GLU A 52 -14.17 -12.19 3.60
C GLU A 52 -13.88 -11.72 5.03
N TYR A 53 -12.61 -11.66 5.43
CA TYR A 53 -12.17 -11.13 6.73
C TYR A 53 -11.82 -9.64 6.66
N LEU A 54 -12.22 -8.97 5.58
CA LEU A 54 -12.08 -7.53 5.39
C LEU A 54 -13.45 -6.87 5.28
N ASN A 55 -13.50 -5.60 5.67
CA ASN A 55 -14.67 -4.78 5.43
C ASN A 55 -15.01 -4.69 3.92
N PRO A 56 -16.30 -4.50 3.58
CA PRO A 56 -16.72 -4.27 2.20
C PRO A 56 -15.95 -3.12 1.55
N VAL A 57 -15.80 -3.19 0.22
CA VAL A 57 -15.15 -2.13 -0.56
C VAL A 57 -15.82 -0.78 -0.27
N THR A 58 -15.03 0.15 0.25
CA THR A 58 -15.51 1.45 0.71
C THR A 58 -15.82 2.39 -0.47
N GLY A 59 -16.65 3.40 -0.25
CA GLY A 59 -16.90 4.45 -1.26
C GLY A 59 -15.63 5.19 -1.66
N THR A 60 -14.67 5.34 -0.73
CA THR A 60 -13.35 5.89 -1.02
C THR A 60 -12.56 5.03 -1.99
N GLU A 61 -12.59 3.71 -1.82
CA GLU A 61 -11.93 2.78 -2.75
C GLU A 61 -12.56 2.83 -4.13
N LYS A 62 -13.90 2.83 -4.23
CA LYS A 62 -14.62 2.98 -5.50
C LYS A 62 -14.32 4.29 -6.23
N ALA A 63 -14.00 5.35 -5.50
CA ALA A 63 -13.64 6.64 -6.08
C ALA A 63 -12.17 6.72 -6.54
N ARG A 64 -11.31 5.77 -6.16
CA ARG A 64 -9.86 5.81 -6.45
C ARG A 64 -9.37 4.68 -7.33
N LEU A 65 -9.99 3.52 -7.21
CA LEU A 65 -9.66 2.33 -7.98
C LEU A 65 -10.69 2.17 -9.09
N SER A 66 -10.21 1.82 -10.28
CA SER A 66 -11.11 1.46 -11.38
C SER A 66 -11.90 0.19 -11.02
N PRO A 67 -13.08 -0.02 -11.62
CA PRO A 67 -13.85 -1.26 -11.45
C PRO A 67 -13.00 -2.51 -11.69
N GLU A 68 -12.23 -2.52 -12.78
CA GLU A 68 -11.31 -3.62 -13.13
C GLU A 68 -10.27 -3.92 -12.02
N ARG A 69 -9.72 -2.88 -11.38
CA ARG A 69 -8.79 -3.05 -10.26
C ARG A 69 -9.48 -3.69 -9.07
N LEU A 70 -10.67 -3.20 -8.70
CA LEU A 70 -11.46 -3.75 -7.60
C LEU A 70 -11.83 -5.21 -7.85
N GLU A 71 -12.29 -5.54 -9.06
CA GLU A 71 -12.61 -6.90 -9.48
C GLU A 71 -11.39 -7.82 -9.45
N SER A 72 -10.20 -7.29 -9.78
CA SER A 72 -8.94 -8.04 -9.69
C SER A 72 -8.44 -8.30 -8.27
N GLY A 73 -9.16 -7.84 -7.24
CA GLY A 73 -8.81 -7.95 -5.83
C GLY A 73 -7.94 -6.82 -5.29
N SER A 74 -7.74 -5.72 -6.04
CA SER A 74 -7.06 -4.54 -5.51
C SER A 74 -7.92 -3.85 -4.46
N ARG A 75 -7.26 -3.46 -3.37
CA ARG A 75 -7.82 -2.71 -2.25
C ARG A 75 -6.86 -1.60 -1.84
N LEU A 76 -7.35 -0.59 -1.12
CA LEU A 76 -6.48 0.39 -0.46
C LEU A 76 -6.18 -0.11 0.96
N ALA A 77 -4.92 -0.42 1.27
CA ALA A 77 -4.55 -0.94 2.60
C ALA A 77 -5.01 -0.03 3.77
N CYS A 78 -5.11 1.29 3.54
CA CYS A 78 -5.60 2.24 4.55
C CYS A 78 -7.13 2.27 4.74
N ARG A 79 -7.89 1.61 3.87
CA ARG A 79 -9.37 1.53 3.92
C ARG A 79 -9.89 0.10 4.03
N SER A 80 -8.99 -0.88 4.03
CA SER A 80 -9.25 -2.28 4.32
C SER A 80 -8.99 -2.57 5.79
N ALA A 81 -10.06 -2.71 6.55
CA ALA A 81 -10.03 -3.04 7.97
C ALA A 81 -10.44 -4.50 8.20
N ILE A 82 -9.82 -5.12 9.20
CA ILE A 82 -10.08 -6.49 9.60
C ILE A 82 -11.45 -6.60 10.22
N THR A 83 -12.24 -7.57 9.77
CA THR A 83 -13.54 -7.90 10.34
C THR A 83 -13.49 -9.28 10.96
N GLY A 84 -13.77 -9.38 12.26
CA GLY A 84 -13.77 -10.61 13.01
C GLY A 84 -12.45 -10.93 13.76
N PRO A 85 -12.52 -11.79 14.79
CA PRO A 85 -11.41 -12.06 15.70
C PRO A 85 -10.39 -13.09 15.19
N ASN A 86 -10.77 -13.88 14.18
CA ASN A 86 -9.99 -15.01 13.64
C ASN A 86 -10.12 -15.06 12.12
N GLY A 87 -9.04 -15.40 11.43
CA GLY A 87 -8.97 -15.50 9.97
C GLY A 87 -7.55 -15.27 9.47
N THR A 88 -7.28 -15.72 8.24
CA THR A 88 -6.02 -15.46 7.55
C THR A 88 -6.29 -14.55 6.37
N VAL A 89 -5.57 -13.43 6.28
CA VAL A 89 -5.63 -12.55 5.12
C VAL A 89 -4.25 -12.38 4.53
N SER A 90 -4.13 -12.69 3.24
CA SER A 90 -2.89 -12.59 2.50
C SER A 90 -2.98 -11.46 1.51
N VAL A 91 -2.04 -10.51 1.58
CA VAL A 91 -1.97 -9.38 0.65
C VAL A 91 -0.56 -9.21 0.09
N VAL A 92 -0.51 -8.86 -1.18
CA VAL A 92 0.72 -8.44 -1.85
C VAL A 92 0.60 -6.95 -2.15
N THR A 93 1.50 -6.16 -1.59
CA THR A 93 1.51 -4.72 -1.81
C THR A 93 2.05 -4.40 -3.20
N ARG A 94 1.65 -3.25 -3.73
CA ARG A 94 2.22 -2.77 -4.99
C ARG A 94 3.73 -2.60 -4.93
N ALA A 95 4.24 -2.12 -3.80
CA ALA A 95 5.67 -1.94 -3.60
C ALA A 95 6.43 -3.27 -3.64
N GLU A 96 5.88 -4.32 -3.02
CA GLU A 96 6.44 -5.66 -3.10
C GLU A 96 6.36 -6.25 -4.52
N LYS A 97 5.25 -6.01 -5.25
CA LYS A 97 5.15 -6.42 -6.66
C LYS A 97 6.26 -5.81 -7.51
N ILE A 98 6.49 -4.50 -7.38
CA ILE A 98 7.55 -3.77 -8.10
C ILE A 98 8.93 -4.31 -7.71
N LYS A 99 9.17 -4.53 -6.41
CA LYS A 99 10.42 -5.13 -5.92
C LYS A 99 10.67 -6.51 -6.55
N ARG A 100 9.66 -7.38 -6.57
CA ARG A 100 9.75 -8.73 -7.17
C ARG A 100 10.02 -8.67 -8.68
N GLN A 101 9.36 -7.76 -9.41
CA GLN A 101 9.62 -7.54 -10.84
C GLN A 101 11.06 -7.08 -11.07
N PHE A 102 11.51 -6.08 -10.32
CA PHE A 102 12.87 -5.56 -10.42
C PHE A 102 13.92 -6.64 -10.14
N VAL A 103 13.80 -7.38 -9.03
CA VAL A 103 14.69 -8.50 -8.71
C VAL A 103 14.64 -9.56 -9.81
N GLY A 104 13.45 -9.86 -10.33
CA GLY A 104 13.24 -10.84 -11.40
C GLY A 104 13.96 -10.50 -12.71
N ILE A 105 14.24 -9.23 -13.01
CA ILE A 105 15.04 -8.85 -14.19
C ILE A 105 16.47 -9.39 -14.08
N PHE A 106 17.04 -9.40 -12.88
CA PHE A 106 18.40 -9.85 -12.64
C PHE A 106 18.49 -11.37 -12.42
N THR A 107 17.56 -11.91 -11.64
CA THR A 107 17.63 -13.31 -11.17
C THR A 107 16.98 -14.32 -12.11
N ALA A 108 16.17 -13.90 -13.09
CA ALA A 108 15.50 -14.85 -13.98
C ALA A 108 16.50 -15.64 -14.85
N PRO A 109 16.29 -16.95 -15.04
CA PRO A 109 17.22 -17.81 -15.76
C PRO A 109 17.20 -17.62 -17.27
N THR A 110 16.10 -17.12 -17.84
CA THR A 110 15.91 -16.99 -19.30
C THR A 110 15.73 -15.54 -19.73
N LEU A 111 16.22 -15.20 -20.93
CA LEU A 111 16.09 -13.85 -21.49
C LEU A 111 14.62 -13.45 -21.72
N GLU A 112 13.78 -14.38 -22.15
CA GLU A 112 12.34 -14.14 -22.30
C GLU A 112 11.68 -13.72 -20.98
N ARG A 113 12.00 -14.41 -19.87
CA ARG A 113 11.47 -14.06 -18.56
C ARG A 113 12.02 -12.73 -18.04
N LYS A 114 13.28 -12.40 -18.35
CA LYS A 114 13.85 -11.07 -18.07
C LYS A 114 13.09 -9.98 -18.83
N ASN A 115 12.77 -10.19 -20.10
CA ASN A 115 12.01 -9.24 -20.91
C ASN A 115 10.60 -9.03 -20.37
N ASN A 116 9.90 -10.10 -19.99
CA ASN A 116 8.57 -10.00 -19.39
C ASN A 116 8.61 -9.21 -18.07
N ASN A 117 9.58 -9.50 -17.20
CA ASN A 117 9.76 -8.74 -15.95
C ASN A 117 10.07 -7.25 -16.19
N LEU A 118 10.82 -6.93 -17.25
CA LEU A 118 11.13 -5.55 -17.62
C LEU A 118 9.90 -4.80 -18.12
N LEU A 119 9.07 -5.42 -18.97
CA LEU A 119 7.81 -4.85 -19.44
C LEU A 119 6.80 -4.68 -18.29
N ASP A 120 6.72 -5.66 -17.40
CA ASP A 120 5.90 -5.62 -16.19
C ASP A 120 6.33 -4.51 -15.23
N LEU A 121 7.64 -4.29 -15.09
CA LEU A 121 8.16 -3.17 -14.31
C LEU A 121 7.84 -1.82 -14.98
N ALA A 122 8.04 -1.70 -16.30
CA ALA A 122 7.75 -0.49 -17.05
C ALA A 122 6.27 -0.11 -16.94
N SER A 123 5.36 -1.07 -17.11
CA SER A 123 3.92 -0.84 -16.93
C SER A 123 3.57 -0.43 -15.50
N SER A 124 4.21 -1.04 -14.50
CA SER A 124 4.01 -0.68 -13.10
C SER A 124 4.46 0.75 -12.79
N ILE A 125 5.58 1.20 -13.36
CA ILE A 125 6.09 2.59 -13.26
C ILE A 125 5.13 3.56 -13.93
N VAL A 126 4.70 3.28 -15.17
CA VAL A 126 3.71 4.11 -15.89
C VAL A 126 2.45 4.25 -15.05
N GLN A 127 1.96 3.15 -14.48
CA GLN A 127 0.78 3.18 -13.62
C GLN A 127 1.00 4.01 -12.35
N VAL A 128 2.23 4.10 -11.80
CA VAL A 128 2.50 4.94 -10.61
C VAL A 128 2.39 6.40 -11.01
N SER A 129 2.95 6.75 -12.16
CA SER A 129 2.88 8.10 -12.71
C SER A 129 1.44 8.52 -13.04
N VAL A 130 0.67 7.64 -13.70
CA VAL A 130 -0.75 7.89 -13.99
C VAL A 130 -1.55 8.08 -12.71
N ASP A 131 -1.37 7.21 -11.71
CA ASP A 131 -2.02 7.35 -10.40
C ASP A 131 -1.65 8.68 -9.72
N GLY A 132 -0.40 9.12 -9.81
CA GLY A 132 0.05 10.41 -9.30
C GLY A 132 -0.61 11.60 -10.00
N ILE A 133 -0.76 11.53 -11.33
CA ILE A 133 -1.39 12.59 -12.13
C ILE A 133 -2.91 12.64 -11.88
N THR A 134 -3.57 11.49 -11.82
CA THR A 134 -5.03 11.39 -11.62
C THR A 134 -5.49 11.85 -10.23
N ILE A 135 -4.57 11.93 -9.26
CA ILE A 135 -4.82 12.57 -7.95
C ILE A 135 -4.98 14.09 -8.07
N LEU A 136 -4.34 14.75 -9.03
CA LEU A 136 -4.27 16.22 -9.11
C LEU A 136 -5.65 16.88 -9.22
N PRO A 137 -6.58 16.45 -10.11
CA PRO A 137 -7.92 17.04 -10.16
C PRO A 137 -8.68 16.95 -8.84
N PHE A 138 -8.53 15.83 -8.11
CA PHE A 138 -9.17 15.67 -6.81
C PHE A 138 -8.58 16.62 -5.76
N VAL A 139 -7.26 16.76 -5.74
CA VAL A 139 -6.56 17.66 -4.82
C VAL A 139 -6.94 19.11 -5.12
N LEU A 140 -6.89 19.52 -6.40
CA LEU A 140 -7.28 20.85 -6.84
C LEU A 140 -8.76 21.13 -6.55
N GLY A 141 -9.67 20.20 -6.85
CA GLY A 141 -11.09 20.32 -6.52
C GLY A 141 -11.36 20.43 -5.02
N GLY A 142 -10.58 19.72 -4.20
CA GLY A 142 -10.62 19.83 -2.74
C GLY A 142 -10.18 21.22 -2.25
N ILE A 143 -9.16 21.81 -2.88
CA ILE A 143 -8.68 23.16 -2.59
C ILE A 143 -9.73 24.20 -3.00
N THR A 144 -10.27 24.12 -4.22
CA THR A 144 -11.27 25.08 -4.72
C THR A 144 -12.59 25.00 -3.95
N SER A 145 -12.96 23.81 -3.46
CA SER A 145 -14.15 23.62 -2.63
C SER A 145 -13.93 23.94 -1.15
N GLY A 146 -12.75 24.39 -0.73
CA GLY A 146 -12.40 24.68 0.66
C GLY A 146 -12.31 23.45 1.59
N LYS A 147 -12.51 22.24 1.06
CA LYS A 147 -12.46 20.96 1.82
C LYS A 147 -11.03 20.53 2.15
N VAL A 148 -10.05 21.00 1.38
CA VAL A 148 -8.62 20.72 1.60
C VAL A 148 -7.90 22.05 1.81
N LYS A 149 -7.33 22.24 3.00
CA LYS A 149 -6.57 23.45 3.31
C LYS A 149 -5.20 23.40 2.62
N PRO A 150 -4.71 24.48 1.98
CA PRO A 150 -3.40 24.50 1.31
C PRO A 150 -2.24 24.12 2.24
N LYS A 151 -2.31 24.49 3.54
CA LYS A 151 -1.33 24.05 4.54
C LYS A 151 -1.23 22.52 4.67
N THR A 152 -2.31 21.78 4.46
CA THR A 152 -2.30 20.30 4.50
C THR A 152 -1.66 19.65 3.27
N LEU A 153 -1.33 20.47 2.25
CA LEU A 153 -0.61 20.09 1.04
C LEU A 153 0.90 20.35 1.11
N ASN A 154 1.39 20.99 2.19
CA ASN A 154 2.82 21.22 2.35
C ASN A 154 3.55 19.86 2.32
N PRO A 155 4.46 19.61 1.38
CA PRO A 155 5.18 18.35 1.27
C PRO A 155 6.02 18.03 2.52
N LEU A 156 6.36 19.06 3.31
CA LEU A 156 7.05 18.89 4.59
C LEU A 156 6.13 18.39 5.72
N ASN A 157 4.81 18.60 5.61
CA ASN A 157 3.86 18.10 6.59
C ASN A 157 3.70 16.59 6.43
N GLY A 158 4.32 15.85 7.36
CA GLY A 158 4.39 14.37 7.31
C GLY A 158 5.73 13.83 6.83
N LEU A 159 6.71 14.68 6.51
CA LEU A 159 8.06 14.23 6.17
C LEU A 159 8.71 13.45 7.32
N GLY A 160 8.49 13.87 8.58
CA GLY A 160 8.97 13.15 9.76
C GLY A 160 8.42 11.72 9.87
N SER A 161 7.12 11.53 9.60
CA SER A 161 6.51 10.19 9.54
C SER A 161 7.03 9.38 8.36
N LEU A 162 7.23 10.01 7.19
CA LEU A 162 7.76 9.34 6.01
C LEU A 162 9.20 8.83 6.23
N VAL A 163 10.06 9.66 6.82
CA VAL A 163 11.44 9.29 7.16
C VAL A 163 11.46 8.17 8.20
N ARG A 164 10.68 8.30 9.28
CA ARG A 164 10.60 7.29 10.34
C ARG A 164 10.13 5.95 9.80
N ASP A 165 9.06 5.95 9.01
CA ASP A 165 8.53 4.71 8.47
C ASP A 165 9.45 4.14 7.38
N GLY A 166 10.13 4.99 6.61
CA GLY A 166 11.16 4.57 5.66
C GLY A 166 12.35 3.89 6.34
N GLN A 167 12.83 4.45 7.46
CA GLN A 167 13.82 3.80 8.31
C GLN A 167 13.31 2.47 8.85
N LYS A 168 12.04 2.40 9.26
CA LYS A 168 11.42 1.16 9.75
C LYS A 168 11.35 0.09 8.66
N VAL A 169 10.99 0.46 7.44
CA VAL A 169 10.96 -0.48 6.31
C VAL A 169 12.37 -0.97 5.96
N LEU A 170 13.31 -0.03 5.84
CA LEU A 170 14.68 -0.35 5.43
C LEU A 170 15.33 -1.30 6.43
N SER A 171 15.28 -0.94 7.70
CA SER A 171 15.94 -1.72 8.72
C SER A 171 15.28 -3.12 8.83
N HIS A 172 13.98 -3.26 8.55
CA HIS A 172 13.25 -4.54 8.62
C HIS A 172 13.72 -5.45 7.49
N GLN A 173 13.85 -4.88 6.28
CA GLN A 173 14.43 -5.56 5.13
C GLN A 173 15.88 -6.00 5.35
N LEU A 174 16.63 -5.28 6.20
CA LEU A 174 18.01 -5.60 6.58
C LEU A 174 18.11 -6.53 7.80
N GLY A 175 16.98 -6.92 8.42
CA GLY A 175 16.97 -7.76 9.62
C GLY A 175 17.56 -7.08 10.86
N LEU A 176 17.50 -5.75 10.93
CA LEU A 176 17.97 -4.96 12.06
C LEU A 176 16.84 -4.76 13.09
N ASP A 177 17.17 -4.51 14.36
CA ASP A 177 16.15 -4.13 15.37
C ASP A 177 15.71 -2.68 15.18
N HIS A 178 14.44 -2.35 15.43
CA HIS A 178 13.93 -0.98 15.32
C HIS A 178 13.28 -0.54 16.62
N PRO A 179 13.40 0.75 16.95
CA PRO A 179 12.76 1.28 18.13
C PRO A 179 11.24 1.08 18.05
N ALA A 180 10.68 0.45 19.09
CA ALA A 180 9.24 0.33 19.28
C ALA A 180 8.57 1.72 19.28
N GLU A 181 7.40 1.82 18.67
CA GLU A 181 6.62 3.07 18.68
C GLU A 181 6.22 3.42 20.11
N LYS A 182 6.70 4.57 20.61
CA LYS A 182 6.13 5.19 21.81
C LYS A 182 4.73 5.68 21.45
N LYS A 183 3.71 5.08 22.06
CA LYS A 183 2.30 5.53 22.02
C LYS A 183 2.17 6.95 22.56
#